data_AF-A0A1F7WDS6-F1
#
_entry.id   AF-A0A1F7WDS6-F1
#
_cell.length_a   1.000
_cell.length_b   1.000
_cell.length_c   1.000
_cell.angle_alpha   90.00
_cell.angle_beta   90.00
_cell.angle_gamma   90.00
#
_symmetry.space_group_name_H-M   'P 1'
#
loop_
_entity.id
_entity.type
_entity.pdbx_description
1 polymer ?
#
loop_
_entity_poly.entity_id
_entity_poly.type
_entity_poly.pdbx_seq_one_letter_code
_entity_poly.pdbx_strand_id
1 'polypeptide(L)'
;MDRSRAEFADFGHERRETEKKAIEMLEFSRFRLSFMALEDFDPEPGDSEVEIPPEMKRVIDRQDDSAHTYEKTVQKSGWQKDIMSFAEDFIGGEGQRIGEVLGIEDIRDLSPRQAVGLTIRTVLSLTRYSRKDGKPYGDRADNKTVLELLREGQENSGRSDWEGNGVCRNFASITKALFESLKGGQRDPRKLRNLHCAYQVDCKIRRGNKRPFDNHAWNSFFSFSDGKLDLTEVDVTWGKYDPETGKVSALDQTEARIDELLRKVFVQVEPKDVVVGLDYFLRKMKFADSDKRDFFLWEVGELLRGSKGLKVEEIPSATLAAVIEELDGSRYGQLILDGLVRRDMSPEELPPAMLERIREAVRFQPDTGAFLKKSRTAKEWRQESPWKTIVTQDRRFVGLVLEELAKKDNFVRYLDENMKLRSIVRLHRPDLLPRFDPVRDRGDFNELKHLLDKAVYVKRPLKRWLRERGREGSSWDRIVRQDDYGEIVDFLRHFLRDVNPAGYDRDLSRVSGWKIISEFNDLYERLRDEVDSGR
;
A
#
# COMPACT_ATOMS: atom_id res chain seq x y z
N MET A 1 9.84 35.08 19.26
CA MET A 1 8.51 35.69 19.13
C MET A 1 8.06 35.24 17.75
N ASP A 2 7.15 34.29 17.56
CA ASP A 2 5.87 34.07 18.22
C ASP A 2 5.73 32.67 18.82
N ARG A 3 5.09 32.61 19.99
CA ARG A 3 4.66 31.38 20.67
C ARG A 3 3.18 31.20 20.34
N SER A 4 2.81 30.22 19.52
CA SER A 4 1.43 29.77 19.46
C SER A 4 1.09 29.08 20.79
N ARG A 5 0.16 29.68 21.51
CA ARG A 5 -0.41 29.17 22.76
C ARG A 5 -1.13 27.86 22.46
N ALA A 6 -0.65 26.76 23.03
CA ALA A 6 -1.49 25.59 23.25
C ALA A 6 -2.52 25.98 24.32
N GLU A 7 -3.80 25.94 23.95
CA GLU A 7 -4.90 26.18 24.88
C GLU A 7 -5.02 25.04 25.89
N PHE A 8 -5.51 25.39 27.07
CA PHE A 8 -5.49 24.57 28.27
C PHE A 8 -6.65 23.56 28.26
N ALA A 9 -6.34 22.27 28.24
CA ALA A 9 -7.32 21.22 28.48
C ALA A 9 -7.70 21.16 29.97
N ASP A 10 -8.98 21.30 30.27
CA ASP A 10 -9.57 21.19 31.61
C ASP A 10 -10.38 19.88 31.65
N PHE A 11 -9.87 18.86 32.34
CA PHE A 11 -10.48 17.53 32.42
C PHE A 11 -11.26 17.34 33.73
N GLY A 12 -11.99 18.37 34.15
CA GLY A 12 -12.82 18.31 35.35
C GLY A 12 -13.73 19.53 35.43
N HIS A 13 -15.04 19.26 35.47
CA HIS A 13 -16.17 20.18 35.53
C HIS A 13 -16.68 20.83 34.23
N GLU A 14 -17.98 20.56 34.00
CA GLU A 14 -18.97 21.24 33.15
C GLU A 14 -18.42 22.19 32.08
N ARG A 15 -18.37 21.71 30.83
CA ARG A 15 -18.37 22.61 29.68
C ARG A 15 -19.58 22.39 28.80
N ARG A 16 -20.19 23.54 28.52
CA ARG A 16 -21.20 23.88 27.52
C ARG A 16 -21.04 23.05 26.25
N GLU A 17 -22.17 22.71 25.63
CA GLU A 17 -22.30 22.13 24.29
C GLU A 17 -21.41 22.88 23.27
N THR A 18 -20.15 22.53 23.18
CA THR A 18 -19.29 22.82 22.03
C THR A 18 -19.35 21.59 21.16
N GLU A 19 -19.88 21.72 19.94
CA GLU A 19 -19.99 20.64 18.96
C GLU A 19 -18.67 19.87 18.88
N LYS A 20 -18.72 18.54 19.07
CA LYS A 20 -17.59 17.63 18.89
C LYS A 20 -16.96 17.90 17.53
N LYS A 21 -15.71 18.40 17.49
CA LYS A 21 -15.08 18.79 16.23
C LYS A 21 -13.98 17.80 15.85
N ALA A 22 -14.27 16.99 14.83
CA ALA A 22 -13.23 16.19 14.21
C ALA A 22 -12.15 17.09 13.60
N ILE A 23 -10.87 16.77 13.86
CA ILE A 23 -9.71 17.37 13.21
C ILE A 23 -9.73 17.05 11.72
N GLU A 24 -10.08 15.81 11.39
CA GLU A 24 -10.21 15.31 10.02
C GLU A 24 -11.31 14.23 9.98
N MET A 25 -12.03 14.18 8.87
CA MET A 25 -13.10 13.20 8.66
C MET A 25 -13.03 12.65 7.23
N LEU A 26 -13.09 11.33 7.11
CA LEU A 26 -13.04 10.62 5.84
C LEU A 26 -14.21 9.64 5.75
N GLU A 27 -14.91 9.66 4.62
CA GLU A 27 -16.05 8.79 4.35
C GLU A 27 -15.61 7.63 3.45
N PHE A 28 -15.50 6.43 4.04
CA PHE A 28 -15.27 5.19 3.30
C PHE A 28 -16.62 4.54 2.99
N SER A 29 -16.65 3.64 2.01
CA SER A 29 -17.88 2.97 1.60
C SER A 29 -18.59 2.16 2.70
N ARG A 30 -17.88 1.77 3.75
CA ARG A 30 -18.39 0.97 4.88
C ARG A 30 -18.49 1.73 6.19
N PHE A 31 -17.72 2.80 6.35
CA PHE A 31 -17.63 3.51 7.62
C PHE A 31 -17.10 4.93 7.42
N ARG A 32 -17.45 5.79 8.37
CA ARG A 32 -16.86 7.10 8.53
C ARG A 32 -15.73 7.05 9.54
N LEU A 33 -14.57 7.56 9.18
CA LEU A 33 -13.39 7.68 10.03
C LEU A 33 -13.23 9.14 10.49
N SER A 34 -13.34 9.39 11.79
CA SER A 34 -13.11 10.70 12.41
C SER A 34 -11.84 10.69 13.27
N PHE A 35 -10.95 11.64 13.02
CA PHE A 35 -9.80 11.92 13.87
C PHE A 35 -10.18 12.99 14.88
N MET A 36 -10.14 12.64 16.16
CA MET A 36 -10.60 13.47 17.27
C MET A 36 -9.41 13.92 18.11
N ALA A 37 -9.38 15.19 18.48
CA ALA A 37 -8.55 15.62 19.60
C ALA A 37 -8.95 14.81 20.85
N LEU A 38 -8.01 14.53 21.73
CA LEU A 38 -8.24 13.71 22.92
C LEU A 38 -9.33 14.30 23.83
N GLU A 39 -9.44 15.62 23.89
CA GLU A 39 -10.46 16.31 24.69
C GLU A 39 -11.88 16.16 24.12
N ASP A 40 -11.98 16.02 22.80
CA ASP A 40 -13.22 15.81 22.04
C ASP A 40 -13.50 14.32 21.78
N PHE A 41 -12.55 13.44 22.07
CA PHE A 41 -12.70 11.99 21.96
C PHE A 41 -13.61 11.48 23.08
N ASP A 42 -14.88 11.33 22.75
CA ASP A 42 -15.95 10.99 23.68
C ASP A 42 -16.65 9.69 23.23
N PRO A 43 -16.00 8.53 23.49
CA PRO A 43 -16.47 7.23 23.03
C PRO A 43 -17.76 6.80 23.73
N GLU A 44 -18.69 6.25 22.95
CA GLU A 44 -19.97 5.76 23.45
C GLU A 44 -19.87 4.29 23.92
N PRO A 45 -20.69 3.87 24.91
CA PRO A 45 -20.81 2.47 25.29
C PRO A 45 -21.25 1.56 24.14
N GLY A 46 -20.76 0.32 24.12
CA GLY A 46 -21.10 -0.65 23.07
C GLY A 46 -22.31 -1.51 23.44
N ASP A 47 -23.53 -0.99 23.24
CA ASP A 47 -24.77 -1.73 23.53
C ASP A 47 -24.91 -3.00 22.67
N SER A 48 -24.40 -2.96 21.45
CA SER A 48 -24.24 -4.10 20.54
C SER A 48 -22.81 -4.19 20.02
N GLU A 49 -22.35 -5.41 19.74
CA GLU A 49 -21.06 -5.62 19.09
C GLU A 49 -21.10 -5.09 17.65
N VAL A 50 -20.14 -4.24 17.31
CA VAL A 50 -20.01 -3.65 15.98
C VAL A 50 -18.91 -4.39 15.23
N GLU A 51 -19.16 -4.72 13.97
CA GLU A 51 -18.14 -5.32 13.11
C GLU A 51 -17.02 -4.31 12.84
N ILE A 52 -15.79 -4.69 13.17
CA ILE A 52 -14.60 -3.89 12.87
C ILE A 52 -14.26 -4.08 11.38
N PRO A 53 -14.23 -3.02 10.57
CA PRO A 53 -13.81 -3.11 9.17
C PRO A 53 -12.45 -3.81 9.04
N PRO A 54 -12.28 -4.74 8.08
CA PRO A 54 -11.04 -5.50 7.92
C PRO A 54 -9.77 -4.64 7.83
N GLU A 55 -9.90 -3.46 7.21
CA GLU A 55 -8.86 -2.43 7.05
C GLU A 55 -8.36 -1.94 8.41
N MET A 56 -9.28 -1.76 9.36
CA MET A 56 -8.99 -1.27 10.71
C MET A 56 -8.58 -2.40 11.65
N LYS A 57 -9.14 -3.60 11.47
CA LYS A 57 -8.79 -4.77 12.28
C LYS A 57 -7.29 -5.04 12.24
N ARG A 58 -6.68 -5.01 11.06
CA ARG A 58 -5.21 -5.19 10.96
C ARG A 58 -4.43 -4.05 11.59
N VAL A 59 -4.93 -2.81 11.57
CA VAL A 59 -4.25 -1.67 12.24
C VAL A 59 -4.29 -1.83 13.76
N ILE A 60 -5.39 -2.37 14.29
CA ILE A 60 -5.58 -2.60 15.73
C ILE A 60 -4.79 -3.84 16.21
N ASP A 61 -4.87 -4.92 15.46
CA ASP A 61 -4.29 -6.22 15.82
C ASP A 61 -2.79 -6.32 15.47
N ARG A 62 -2.24 -5.34 14.74
CA ARG A 62 -0.82 -5.34 14.36
C ARG A 62 0.05 -5.24 15.61
N GLN A 63 0.67 -6.36 15.94
CA GLN A 63 1.74 -6.41 16.92
C GLN A 63 3.06 -6.09 16.21
N ASP A 64 3.77 -5.09 16.71
CA ASP A 64 5.06 -4.67 16.19
C ASP A 64 6.19 -5.35 16.98
N ASP A 65 7.28 -5.73 16.30
CA ASP A 65 8.42 -6.45 16.89
C ASP A 65 9.04 -5.72 18.10
N SER A 66 8.80 -4.41 18.25
CA SER A 66 9.28 -3.62 19.39
C SER A 66 8.46 -3.78 20.67
N ALA A 67 7.30 -4.44 20.65
CA ALA A 67 6.36 -4.54 21.78
C ALA A 67 6.70 -5.66 22.80
N HIS A 68 8.00 -5.88 23.08
CA HIS A 68 8.48 -6.99 23.92
C HIS A 68 7.89 -7.02 25.34
N THR A 69 7.74 -5.86 25.99
CA THR A 69 7.12 -5.77 27.32
C THR A 69 5.68 -6.27 27.29
N TYR A 70 4.92 -5.92 26.26
CA TYR A 70 3.56 -6.40 26.07
C TYR A 70 3.54 -7.92 25.79
N GLU A 71 4.40 -8.41 24.91
CA GLU A 71 4.56 -9.84 24.60
C GLU A 71 4.82 -10.69 25.84
N LYS A 72 5.78 -10.27 26.68
CA LYS A 72 6.08 -10.97 27.93
C LYS A 72 4.92 -10.92 28.92
N THR A 73 4.14 -9.85 28.90
CA THR A 73 2.97 -9.70 29.78
C THR A 73 1.89 -10.69 29.40
N VAL A 74 1.52 -10.77 28.12
CA VAL A 74 0.45 -11.67 27.67
C VAL A 74 0.81 -13.15 27.76
N GLN A 75 2.10 -13.49 27.86
CA GLN A 75 2.58 -14.84 28.14
C GLN A 75 2.35 -15.29 29.59
N LYS A 76 2.16 -14.38 30.54
CA LYS A 76 1.84 -14.74 31.93
C LYS A 76 0.36 -15.10 32.07
N SER A 77 0.07 -16.29 32.59
CA SER A 77 -1.32 -16.68 32.90
C SER A 77 -1.92 -15.74 33.94
N GLY A 78 -3.17 -15.29 33.72
CA GLY A 78 -3.86 -14.40 34.65
C GLY A 78 -3.47 -12.93 34.58
N TRP A 79 -2.59 -12.52 33.65
CA TRP A 79 -2.05 -11.15 33.56
C TRP A 79 -3.11 -10.04 33.63
N GLN A 80 -4.26 -10.21 32.95
CA GLN A 80 -5.34 -9.22 32.98
C GLN A 80 -5.91 -9.03 34.39
N LYS A 81 -6.09 -10.12 35.14
CA LYS A 81 -6.59 -10.07 36.52
C LYS A 81 -5.56 -9.41 37.43
N ASP A 82 -4.29 -9.76 37.28
CA ASP A 82 -3.23 -9.20 38.12
C ASP A 82 -3.04 -7.69 37.91
N ILE A 83 -3.11 -7.23 36.65
CA ILE A 83 -3.05 -5.79 36.34
C ILE A 83 -4.33 -5.07 36.78
N MET A 84 -5.50 -5.70 36.63
CA MET A 84 -6.77 -5.14 37.13
C MET A 84 -6.75 -4.96 38.64
N SER A 85 -6.30 -5.97 39.40
CA SER A 85 -6.15 -5.88 40.85
C SER A 85 -5.11 -4.83 41.26
N PHE A 86 -4.00 -4.72 40.53
CA PHE A 86 -3.06 -3.61 40.74
C PHE A 86 -3.74 -2.24 40.55
N ALA A 87 -4.54 -2.07 39.50
CA ALA A 87 -5.24 -0.81 39.24
C ALA A 87 -6.30 -0.50 40.32
N GLU A 88 -7.01 -1.52 40.79
CA GLU A 88 -7.93 -1.43 41.95
C GLU A 88 -7.20 -0.93 43.20
N ASP A 89 -6.10 -1.58 43.58
CA ASP A 89 -5.31 -1.23 44.76
C ASP A 89 -4.69 0.17 44.64
N PHE A 90 -4.17 0.50 43.46
CA PHE A 90 -3.56 1.80 43.20
C PHE A 90 -4.60 2.93 43.33
N ILE A 91 -5.78 2.80 42.71
CA ILE A 91 -6.84 3.79 42.81
C ILE A 91 -7.46 3.84 44.21
N GLY A 92 -7.48 2.75 44.96
CA GLY A 92 -7.87 2.76 46.38
C GLY A 92 -6.85 3.41 47.32
N GLY A 93 -5.63 3.70 46.85
CA GLY A 93 -4.52 4.24 47.63
C GLY A 93 -3.88 5.47 46.99
N GLU A 94 -2.62 5.35 46.56
CA GLU A 94 -1.82 6.46 46.02
C GLU A 94 -2.46 7.17 44.81
N GLY A 95 -3.28 6.45 44.04
CA GLY A 95 -4.01 6.93 42.88
C GLY A 95 -5.41 7.48 43.18
N GLN A 96 -5.84 7.57 44.44
CA GLN A 96 -7.20 7.99 44.83
C GLN A 96 -7.66 9.26 44.13
N ARG A 97 -6.79 10.26 44.04
CA ARG A 97 -7.10 11.53 43.37
C ARG A 97 -7.42 11.38 41.88
N ILE A 98 -6.81 10.41 41.19
CA ILE A 98 -7.14 10.11 39.79
C ILE A 98 -8.59 9.63 39.71
N GLY A 99 -9.01 8.77 40.64
CA GLY A 99 -10.40 8.33 40.78
C GLY A 99 -11.35 9.49 41.02
N GLU A 100 -11.03 10.37 41.97
CA GLU A 100 -11.84 11.56 42.30
C GLU A 100 -11.99 12.52 41.10
N VAL A 101 -10.89 12.86 40.42
CA VAL A 101 -10.88 13.77 39.26
C VAL A 101 -11.71 13.21 38.10
N LEU A 102 -11.69 11.88 37.92
CA LEU A 102 -12.44 11.20 36.86
C LEU A 102 -13.87 10.82 37.27
N GLY A 103 -14.27 11.10 38.52
CA GLY A 103 -15.56 10.70 39.08
C GLY A 103 -15.78 9.19 39.08
N ILE A 104 -14.73 8.40 39.35
CA ILE A 104 -14.79 6.94 39.38
C ILE A 104 -15.20 6.48 40.77
N GLU A 105 -16.40 5.91 40.87
CA GLU A 105 -16.89 5.27 42.10
C GLU A 105 -16.47 3.79 42.18
N ASP A 106 -16.48 3.10 41.04
CA ASP A 106 -16.12 1.69 40.93
C ASP A 106 -15.37 1.44 39.62
N ILE A 107 -14.13 0.97 39.73
CA ILE A 107 -13.27 0.67 38.59
C ILE A 107 -13.77 -0.53 37.75
N ARG A 108 -14.71 -1.32 38.27
CA ARG A 108 -15.41 -2.36 37.50
C ARG A 108 -16.67 -1.86 36.79
N ASP A 109 -16.95 -0.56 36.84
CA ASP A 109 -18.11 0.05 36.21
C ASP A 109 -17.79 1.34 35.42
N LEU A 110 -16.64 1.35 34.74
CA LEU A 110 -16.11 2.50 34.02
C LEU A 110 -16.94 2.82 32.78
N SER A 111 -17.22 4.11 32.57
CA SER A 111 -17.53 4.61 31.24
C SER A 111 -16.30 4.54 30.31
N PRO A 112 -16.50 4.50 28.98
CA PRO A 112 -15.41 4.59 28.01
C PRO A 112 -14.40 5.71 28.29
N ARG A 113 -14.90 6.92 28.56
CA ARG A 113 -14.05 8.09 28.86
C ARG A 113 -13.24 7.92 30.15
N GLN A 114 -13.85 7.34 31.18
CA GLN A 114 -13.14 7.03 32.44
C GLN A 114 -12.06 5.98 32.23
N ALA A 115 -12.31 4.94 31.42
CA ALA A 115 -11.31 3.91 31.14
C ALA A 115 -10.07 4.46 30.42
N VAL A 116 -10.26 5.31 29.41
CA VAL A 116 -9.15 6.00 28.71
C VAL A 116 -8.42 6.94 29.68
N GLY A 117 -9.16 7.80 30.39
CA GLY A 117 -8.60 8.79 31.31
C GLY A 117 -7.82 8.15 32.46
N LEU A 118 -8.32 7.05 33.01
CA LEU A 118 -7.69 6.28 34.08
C LEU A 118 -6.40 5.62 33.59
N THR A 119 -6.44 5.02 32.40
CA THR A 119 -5.25 4.41 31.80
C THR A 119 -4.15 5.46 31.66
N ILE A 120 -4.44 6.59 31.00
CA ILE A 120 -3.46 7.65 30.72
C ILE A 120 -2.86 8.19 32.01
N ARG A 121 -3.68 8.55 32.99
CA ARG A 121 -3.20 9.14 34.25
C ARG A 121 -2.40 8.16 35.10
N THR A 122 -2.80 6.89 35.11
CA THR A 122 -2.05 5.83 35.81
C THR A 122 -0.66 5.67 35.19
N VAL A 123 -0.57 5.60 33.85
CA VAL A 123 0.73 5.49 33.18
C VAL A 123 1.59 6.72 33.41
N LEU A 124 1.04 7.93 33.27
CA LEU A 124 1.80 9.17 33.52
C LEU A 124 2.25 9.31 34.98
N SER A 125 1.52 8.76 35.93
CA SER A 125 1.90 8.81 37.37
C SER A 125 2.97 7.79 37.73
N LEU A 126 2.99 6.64 37.04
CA LEU A 126 3.83 5.50 37.39
C LEU A 126 4.97 5.24 36.41
N THR A 127 5.20 6.15 35.46
CA THR A 127 6.30 6.00 34.50
C THR A 127 7.22 7.22 34.47
N ARG A 128 8.50 6.95 34.25
CA ARG A 128 9.54 7.97 34.07
C ARG A 128 10.53 7.53 33.01
N TYR A 129 10.85 8.42 32.09
CA TYR A 129 11.68 8.09 30.93
C TYR A 129 13.11 7.74 31.36
N SER A 130 13.56 6.53 31.00
CA SER A 130 14.89 6.01 31.27
C SER A 130 15.83 6.21 30.09
N ARG A 131 16.89 7.01 30.28
CA ARG A 131 17.96 7.15 29.27
C ARG A 131 18.84 5.90 29.14
N LYS A 132 18.74 4.95 30.08
CA LYS A 132 19.52 3.70 30.07
C LYS A 132 18.83 2.57 29.32
N ASP A 133 17.51 2.63 29.17
CA ASP A 133 16.69 1.65 28.44
C ASP A 133 16.47 2.05 26.95
N GLY A 134 17.44 2.79 26.38
CA GLY A 134 17.37 3.37 25.04
C GLY A 134 17.99 2.53 23.91
N LYS A 135 18.47 1.30 24.17
CA LYS A 135 18.90 0.39 23.11
C LYS A 135 17.68 -0.15 22.36
N PRO A 136 17.87 -0.59 21.09
CA PRO A 136 16.75 -1.03 20.27
C PRO A 136 16.04 -2.30 20.76
N TYR A 137 16.70 -3.14 21.57
CA TYR A 137 16.16 -4.38 22.11
C TYR A 137 16.98 -4.88 23.31
N GLY A 138 16.33 -5.68 24.16
CA GLY A 138 16.99 -6.44 25.23
C GLY A 138 17.40 -5.60 26.43
N ASP A 139 16.88 -4.39 26.56
CA ASP A 139 17.11 -3.57 27.74
C ASP A 139 16.36 -4.12 28.95
N ARG A 140 16.68 -3.57 30.11
CA ARG A 140 16.10 -4.00 31.38
C ARG A 140 14.59 -3.88 31.36
N ALA A 141 14.04 -2.76 30.86
CA ALA A 141 12.59 -2.55 30.77
C ALA A 141 11.89 -3.52 29.80
N ASP A 142 12.50 -3.83 28.64
CA ASP A 142 11.95 -4.80 27.66
C ASP A 142 11.87 -6.22 28.22
N ASN A 143 12.67 -6.51 29.24
CA ASN A 143 12.71 -7.81 29.87
C ASN A 143 11.67 -8.00 30.99
N LYS A 144 10.98 -6.92 31.38
CA LYS A 144 9.94 -6.92 32.41
C LYS A 144 8.54 -6.99 31.79
N THR A 145 7.61 -7.47 32.59
CA THR A 145 6.17 -7.39 32.34
C THR A 145 5.61 -6.04 32.76
N VAL A 146 4.45 -5.67 32.23
CA VAL A 146 3.77 -4.41 32.55
C VAL A 146 3.55 -4.27 34.06
N LEU A 147 3.11 -5.33 34.75
CA LEU A 147 2.91 -5.30 36.19
C LEU A 147 4.19 -5.01 36.97
N GLU A 148 5.33 -5.58 36.54
CA GLU A 148 6.63 -5.32 37.18
C GLU A 148 7.08 -3.87 36.98
N LEU A 149 6.78 -3.28 35.82
CA LEU A 149 7.09 -1.86 35.54
C LEU A 149 6.18 -0.91 36.31
N LEU A 150 4.88 -1.24 36.43
CA LEU A 150 3.92 -0.47 37.22
C LEU A 150 4.28 -0.47 38.70
N ARG A 151 4.63 -1.63 39.27
CA ARG A 151 5.10 -1.75 40.66
C ARG A 151 6.41 -1.00 40.90
N GLU A 152 7.38 -1.13 39.98
CA GLU A 152 8.61 -0.32 40.05
C GLU A 152 8.30 1.17 40.06
N GLY A 153 7.33 1.60 39.25
CA GLY A 153 6.85 2.98 39.22
C GLY A 153 6.28 3.42 40.56
N GLN A 154 5.40 2.61 41.15
CA GLN A 154 4.79 2.90 42.44
C GLN A 154 5.83 3.00 43.56
N GLU A 155 6.77 2.06 43.61
CA GLU A 155 7.84 2.01 44.62
C GLU A 155 8.82 3.19 44.52
N ASN A 156 8.93 3.85 43.36
CA ASN A 156 9.96 4.88 43.10
C ASN A 156 9.42 6.25 42.70
N SER A 157 8.10 6.45 42.60
CA SER A 157 7.46 7.69 42.13
C SER A 157 7.90 8.95 42.91
N GLY A 158 8.16 8.82 44.22
CA GLY A 158 8.64 9.89 45.09
C GLY A 158 10.16 10.13 45.07
N ARG A 159 10.93 9.35 44.31
CA ARG A 159 12.41 9.39 44.34
C ARG A 159 12.97 10.27 43.23
N SER A 160 13.63 11.36 43.61
CA SER A 160 14.26 12.29 42.66
C SER A 160 15.39 11.65 41.85
N ASP A 161 16.13 10.71 42.45
CA ASP A 161 17.24 9.95 41.87
C ASP A 161 16.81 8.76 40.99
N TRP A 162 15.51 8.45 40.93
CA TRP A 162 15.03 7.32 40.13
C TRP A 162 15.28 7.53 38.64
N GLU A 163 15.95 6.57 38.02
CA GLU A 163 16.39 6.68 36.63
C GLU A 163 15.25 6.49 35.61
N GLY A 164 14.13 5.93 36.05
CA GLY A 164 12.97 5.61 35.22
C GLY A 164 12.79 4.12 34.92
N ASN A 165 11.61 3.76 34.43
CA ASN A 165 11.18 2.37 34.17
C ASN A 165 11.01 2.01 32.69
N GLY A 166 11.44 2.87 31.77
CA GLY A 166 11.50 2.49 30.35
C GLY A 166 11.47 3.67 29.40
N VAL A 167 11.21 3.38 28.13
CA VAL A 167 11.07 4.36 27.05
C VAL A 167 9.73 4.17 26.33
N CYS A 168 9.54 4.87 25.21
CA CYS A 168 8.28 4.93 24.45
C CYS A 168 7.59 3.57 24.24
N ARG A 169 8.32 2.54 23.79
CA ARG A 169 7.78 1.18 23.58
C ARG A 169 7.26 0.53 24.86
N ASN A 170 7.91 0.77 26.00
CA ASN A 170 7.46 0.23 27.28
C ASN A 170 6.21 0.98 27.75
N PHE A 171 6.16 2.30 27.59
CA PHE A 171 5.00 3.08 28.03
C PHE A 171 3.77 2.79 27.17
N ALA A 172 3.96 2.61 25.86
CA ALA A 172 2.89 2.20 24.97
C ALA A 172 2.42 0.76 25.24
N SER A 173 3.33 -0.13 25.66
CA SER A 173 2.99 -1.49 26.13
C SER A 173 2.17 -1.46 27.42
N ILE A 174 2.58 -0.65 28.40
CA ILE A 174 1.87 -0.46 29.67
C ILE A 174 0.46 0.08 29.39
N THR A 175 0.34 1.12 28.57
CA THR A 175 -0.95 1.74 28.21
C THR A 175 -1.92 0.73 27.60
N LYS A 176 -1.46 -0.07 26.61
CA LYS A 176 -2.28 -1.11 25.97
C LYS A 176 -2.71 -2.18 26.96
N ALA A 177 -1.78 -2.79 27.69
CA ALA A 177 -2.09 -3.88 28.63
C ALA A 177 -2.98 -3.41 29.78
N LEU A 178 -2.73 -2.21 30.34
CA LEU A 178 -3.56 -1.63 31.39
C LEU A 178 -4.99 -1.40 30.88
N PHE A 179 -5.15 -0.77 29.72
CA PHE A 179 -6.47 -0.56 29.13
C PHE A 179 -7.20 -1.88 28.87
N GLU A 180 -6.54 -2.89 28.30
CA GLU A 180 -7.14 -4.20 28.05
C GLU A 180 -7.51 -4.95 29.34
N SER A 181 -6.77 -4.74 30.42
CA SER A 181 -7.09 -5.30 31.74
C SER A 181 -8.31 -4.62 32.34
N LEU A 182 -8.41 -3.29 32.25
CA LEU A 182 -9.59 -2.53 32.65
C LEU A 182 -10.82 -2.97 31.84
N LYS A 183 -10.67 -3.12 30.52
CA LYS A 183 -11.72 -3.62 29.62
C LYS A 183 -12.20 -5.02 30.00
N GLY A 184 -11.27 -5.95 30.24
CA GLY A 184 -11.58 -7.32 30.65
C GLY A 184 -12.13 -7.45 32.08
N GLY A 185 -11.89 -6.44 32.94
CA GLY A 185 -12.30 -6.41 34.34
C GLY A 185 -13.68 -5.79 34.61
N GLN A 186 -14.37 -5.28 33.60
CA GLN A 186 -15.70 -4.66 33.78
C GLN A 186 -16.77 -5.68 34.19
N ARG A 187 -17.68 -5.29 35.08
CA ARG A 187 -18.86 -6.10 35.43
C ARG A 187 -19.79 -6.27 34.23
N ASP A 188 -20.02 -5.18 33.50
CA ASP A 188 -20.73 -5.21 32.22
C ASP A 188 -19.72 -5.06 31.06
N PRO A 189 -19.38 -6.16 30.35
CA PRO A 189 -18.42 -6.10 29.26
C PRO A 189 -18.92 -5.27 28.06
N ARG A 190 -20.22 -4.93 27.98
CA ARG A 190 -20.77 -4.07 26.91
C ARG A 190 -20.23 -2.65 26.97
N LYS A 191 -19.99 -2.10 28.17
CA LYS A 191 -19.56 -0.71 28.35
C LYS A 191 -18.32 -0.34 27.55
N LEU A 192 -17.34 -1.24 27.50
CA LEU A 192 -16.05 -0.99 26.82
C LEU A 192 -15.84 -1.87 25.57
N ARG A 193 -16.88 -2.62 25.14
CA ARG A 193 -16.75 -3.65 24.08
C ARG A 193 -16.17 -3.11 22.78
N ASN A 194 -16.67 -1.96 22.33
CA ASN A 194 -16.33 -1.38 21.04
C ASN A 194 -15.18 -0.34 21.14
N LEU A 195 -14.51 -0.25 22.29
CA LEU A 195 -13.35 0.61 22.49
C LEU A 195 -12.07 -0.22 22.46
N HIS A 196 -11.11 0.17 21.62
CA HIS A 196 -9.86 -0.56 21.40
C HIS A 196 -8.66 0.35 21.62
N CYS A 197 -7.56 -0.22 22.08
CA CYS A 197 -6.27 0.45 22.19
C CYS A 197 -5.24 -0.32 21.38
N ALA A 198 -4.69 0.31 20.35
CA ALA A 198 -3.63 -0.26 19.54
C ALA A 198 -2.26 0.27 19.97
N TYR A 199 -1.24 -0.56 19.77
CA TYR A 199 0.15 -0.16 19.88
C TYR A 199 0.62 0.29 18.50
N GLN A 200 1.13 1.52 18.38
CA GLN A 200 1.62 2.07 17.13
C GLN A 200 3.11 2.34 17.20
N VAL A 201 3.77 2.20 16.04
CA VAL A 201 5.16 2.58 15.82
C VAL A 201 5.26 3.35 14.51
N ASP A 202 6.24 4.25 14.45
CA ASP A 202 6.65 4.94 13.24
C ASP A 202 7.00 3.93 12.14
N CYS A 203 6.33 4.00 10.99
CA CYS A 203 6.79 3.25 9.83
C CYS A 203 7.94 4.03 9.15
N LYS A 204 9.16 3.50 9.28
CA LYS A 204 10.35 4.09 8.64
C LYS A 204 10.14 4.27 7.13
N ILE A 205 10.18 5.50 6.64
CA ILE A 205 10.49 5.75 5.24
C ILE A 205 12.01 5.58 5.07
N ARG A 206 12.45 4.57 4.30
CA ARG A 206 13.83 4.53 3.78
C ARG A 206 14.01 5.65 2.74
N ARG A 207 14.19 6.90 3.17
CA ARG A 207 14.70 7.98 2.30
C ARG A 207 16.24 7.97 2.31
N GLY A 208 16.86 7.16 1.45
CA GLY A 208 18.32 7.19 1.22
C GLY A 208 19.21 6.85 2.42
N ASN A 209 20.52 7.10 2.29
CA ASN A 209 21.57 6.73 3.24
C ASN A 209 21.64 7.60 4.52
N LYS A 210 20.61 8.40 4.84
CA LYS A 210 20.60 9.14 6.11
C LYS A 210 20.13 8.22 7.23
N ARG A 211 20.87 8.20 8.34
CA ARG A 211 20.59 7.36 9.51
C ARG A 211 19.14 7.57 9.97
N PRO A 212 18.40 6.50 10.31
CA PRO A 212 17.04 6.62 10.82
C PRO A 212 17.06 7.41 12.13
N PHE A 213 16.16 8.38 12.27
CA PHE A 213 15.74 8.85 13.59
C PHE A 213 15.04 7.68 14.32
N ASP A 214 15.11 7.70 15.65
CA ASP A 214 14.68 6.61 16.54
C ASP A 214 13.21 6.23 16.29
N ASN A 215 12.93 4.92 16.26
CA ASN A 215 11.56 4.41 16.18
C ASN A 215 10.82 4.84 17.45
N HIS A 216 9.79 5.69 17.31
CA HIS A 216 8.94 6.07 18.43
C HIS A 216 7.68 5.20 18.47
N ALA A 217 7.18 4.94 19.68
CA ALA A 217 5.98 4.13 19.90
C ALA A 217 4.96 4.91 20.73
N TRP A 218 3.68 4.74 20.40
CA TRP A 218 2.54 5.42 21.03
C TRP A 218 1.29 4.52 20.96
N ASN A 219 0.13 5.03 21.36
CA ASN A 219 -1.13 4.30 21.27
C ASN A 219 -2.18 5.09 20.49
N SER A 220 -3.04 4.36 19.78
CA SER A 220 -4.27 4.91 19.23
C SER A 220 -5.45 4.29 19.96
N PHE A 221 -6.39 5.12 20.40
CA PHE A 221 -7.69 4.65 20.88
C PHE A 221 -8.71 4.72 19.74
N PHE A 222 -9.49 3.65 19.56
CA PHE A 222 -10.52 3.54 18.53
C PHE A 222 -11.87 3.23 19.18
N SER A 223 -12.89 3.99 18.84
CA SER A 223 -14.27 3.75 19.24
C SER A 223 -15.12 3.44 18.02
N PHE A 224 -15.76 2.27 18.03
CA PHE A 224 -16.63 1.82 16.97
C PHE A 224 -18.10 2.00 17.36
N SER A 225 -18.85 2.64 16.47
CA SER A 225 -20.31 2.71 16.48
C SER A 225 -20.83 2.36 15.08
N ASP A 226 -22.14 2.22 14.93
CA ASP A 226 -22.72 1.80 13.65
C ASP A 226 -22.32 2.75 12.50
N GLY A 227 -21.56 2.21 11.54
CA GLY A 227 -21.00 2.96 10.41
C GLY A 227 -20.00 4.06 10.77
N LYS A 228 -19.52 4.16 12.01
CA LYS A 228 -18.66 5.26 12.48
C LYS A 228 -17.49 4.74 13.31
N LEU A 229 -16.34 5.34 13.10
CA LEU A 229 -15.11 5.08 13.82
C LEU A 229 -14.48 6.41 14.21
N ASP A 230 -14.42 6.66 15.51
CA ASP A 230 -13.70 7.80 16.06
C ASP A 230 -12.37 7.33 16.64
N LEU A 231 -11.31 8.11 16.45
CA LEU A 231 -10.01 7.78 17.02
C LEU A 231 -9.24 8.99 17.53
N THR A 232 -8.31 8.73 18.44
CA THR A 232 -7.34 9.70 18.94
C THR A 232 -5.98 9.04 19.11
N GLU A 233 -4.90 9.79 18.88
CA GLU A 233 -3.52 9.32 19.00
C GLU A 233 -2.91 9.90 20.27
N VAL A 234 -2.49 9.01 21.16
CA VAL A 234 -2.03 9.32 22.51
C VAL A 234 -0.59 8.86 22.70
N ASP A 235 0.27 9.82 23.02
CA ASP A 235 1.68 9.62 23.32
C ASP A 235 2.01 9.97 24.77
N VAL A 236 1.87 8.97 25.63
CA VAL A 236 2.17 9.10 27.06
C VAL A 236 3.66 9.31 27.37
N THR A 237 4.56 9.10 26.40
CA THR A 237 6.01 9.33 26.61
C THR A 237 6.34 10.79 26.86
N TRP A 238 5.62 11.68 26.16
CA TRP A 238 5.81 13.13 26.27
C TRP A 238 4.71 13.82 27.08
N GLY A 239 3.70 13.05 27.48
CA GLY A 239 2.62 13.53 28.32
C GLY A 239 3.12 14.03 29.67
N LYS A 240 2.42 15.05 30.18
CA LYS A 240 2.62 15.57 31.53
C LYS A 240 1.34 15.41 32.30
N TYR A 241 1.47 14.95 33.54
CA TYR A 241 0.39 14.89 34.51
C TYR A 241 0.72 15.78 35.69
N ASP A 242 -0.21 16.65 36.05
CA ASP A 242 -0.16 17.44 37.26
C ASP A 242 -1.02 16.76 38.33
N PRO A 243 -0.41 16.13 39.36
CA PRO A 243 -1.16 15.49 40.43
C PRO A 243 -1.97 16.46 41.27
N GLU A 244 -1.65 17.77 41.27
CA GLU A 244 -2.38 18.78 42.04
C GLU A 244 -3.64 19.27 41.35
N THR A 245 -3.70 19.24 40.02
CA THR A 245 -4.87 19.71 39.27
C THR A 245 -5.59 18.58 38.54
N GLY A 246 -5.00 17.39 38.48
CA GLY A 246 -5.50 16.28 37.69
C GLY A 246 -5.37 16.49 36.17
N LYS A 247 -4.71 17.58 35.75
CA LYS A 247 -4.58 17.98 34.35
C LYS A 247 -3.53 17.17 33.64
N VAL A 248 -3.84 16.82 32.40
CA VAL A 248 -2.93 16.15 31.48
C VAL A 248 -2.66 17.05 30.29
N SER A 249 -1.43 17.06 29.78
CA SER A 249 -1.03 17.89 28.63
C SER A 249 0.08 17.24 27.81
N ALA A 250 0.31 17.77 26.60
CA ALA A 250 1.41 17.37 25.71
C ALA A 250 1.42 15.90 25.26
N LEU A 251 0.27 15.22 25.31
CA LEU A 251 0.15 13.80 24.92
C LEU A 251 -0.71 13.55 23.68
N ASP A 252 -1.59 14.48 23.30
CA ASP A 252 -2.37 14.36 22.06
C ASP A 252 -1.46 14.63 20.88
N GLN A 253 -1.34 13.64 20.00
CA GLN A 253 -0.55 13.69 18.77
C GLN A 253 -1.43 13.42 17.54
N THR A 254 -2.76 13.51 17.68
CA THR A 254 -3.71 13.12 16.63
C THR A 254 -3.42 13.84 15.33
N GLU A 255 -3.38 15.18 15.34
CA GLU A 255 -3.08 15.99 14.16
C GLU A 255 -1.72 15.65 13.52
N ALA A 256 -0.70 15.40 14.35
CA ALA A 256 0.65 15.08 13.88
C ALA A 256 0.78 13.67 13.28
N ARG A 257 -0.17 12.76 13.58
CA ARG A 257 -0.10 11.33 13.27
C ARG A 257 -1.15 10.87 12.25
N ILE A 258 -2.09 11.71 11.84
CA ILE A 258 -3.16 11.39 10.86
C ILE A 258 -2.58 10.73 9.61
N ASP A 259 -1.57 11.37 8.98
CA ASP A 259 -0.99 10.89 7.73
C ASP A 259 -0.39 9.49 7.88
N GLU A 260 0.30 9.23 8.97
CA GLU A 260 0.96 7.96 9.26
C GLU A 260 -0.06 6.82 9.48
N LEU A 261 -1.17 7.11 10.17
CA LEU A 261 -2.23 6.13 10.36
C LEU A 261 -2.95 5.84 9.04
N LEU A 262 -3.29 6.89 8.28
CA LEU A 262 -4.00 6.75 7.00
C LEU A 262 -3.23 5.89 5.99
N ARG A 263 -1.90 5.96 5.97
CA ARG A 263 -1.08 5.04 5.17
C ARG A 263 -1.32 3.59 5.51
N LYS A 264 -1.43 3.26 6.80
CA LYS A 264 -1.69 1.88 7.26
C LYS A 264 -3.09 1.41 6.87
N VAL A 265 -4.07 2.33 6.88
CA VAL A 265 -5.46 2.08 6.46
C VAL A 265 -5.53 1.86 4.94
N PHE A 266 -5.03 2.80 4.14
CA PHE A 266 -5.21 2.78 2.69
C PHE A 266 -4.47 1.65 1.96
N VAL A 267 -3.48 1.01 2.58
CA VAL A 267 -2.87 -0.23 2.02
C VAL A 267 -3.90 -1.37 1.91
N GLN A 268 -5.03 -1.27 2.61
CA GLN A 268 -5.97 -2.38 2.79
C GLN A 268 -7.38 -2.09 2.28
N VAL A 269 -7.67 -0.86 1.87
CA VAL A 269 -9.01 -0.46 1.46
C VAL A 269 -9.44 -1.12 0.16
N GLU A 270 -10.75 -1.29 0.01
CA GLU A 270 -11.33 -1.74 -1.25
C GLU A 270 -10.97 -0.76 -2.39
N PRO A 271 -10.87 -1.24 -3.64
CA PRO A 271 -10.44 -0.40 -4.76
C PRO A 271 -11.22 0.91 -4.92
N LYS A 272 -12.54 0.90 -4.67
CA LYS A 272 -13.41 2.09 -4.71
C LYS A 272 -13.06 3.15 -3.65
N ASP A 273 -12.53 2.74 -2.50
CA ASP A 273 -12.24 3.63 -1.37
C ASP A 273 -10.84 4.28 -1.46
N VAL A 274 -10.07 3.90 -2.47
CA VAL A 274 -8.76 4.49 -2.77
C VAL A 274 -8.90 5.96 -3.14
N VAL A 275 -10.00 6.33 -3.79
CA VAL A 275 -10.31 7.71 -4.16
C VAL A 275 -10.31 8.62 -2.94
N VAL A 276 -10.82 8.15 -1.80
CA VAL A 276 -10.81 8.89 -0.52
C VAL A 276 -9.38 9.27 -0.13
N GLY A 277 -8.43 8.35 -0.31
CA GLY A 277 -7.01 8.61 -0.05
C GLY A 277 -6.36 9.53 -1.06
N LEU A 278 -6.70 9.39 -2.35
CA LEU A 278 -6.22 10.31 -3.39
C LEU A 278 -6.66 11.75 -3.07
N ASP A 279 -7.94 11.96 -2.80
CA ASP A 279 -8.50 13.27 -2.47
C ASP A 279 -7.87 13.86 -1.21
N TYR A 280 -7.71 13.04 -0.16
CA TYR A 280 -7.04 13.45 1.07
C TYR A 280 -5.62 13.97 0.82
N PHE A 281 -4.78 13.17 0.16
CA PHE A 281 -3.38 13.55 -0.05
C PHE A 281 -3.22 14.71 -1.02
N LEU A 282 -4.04 14.78 -2.08
CA LEU A 282 -4.05 15.92 -3.01
C LEU A 282 -4.46 17.22 -2.32
N ARG A 283 -5.44 17.18 -1.40
CA ARG A 283 -5.83 18.34 -0.60
C ARG A 283 -4.72 18.78 0.35
N LYS A 284 -4.08 17.86 1.08
CA LYS A 284 -2.97 18.19 2.01
C LYS A 284 -1.77 18.79 1.27
N MET A 285 -1.48 18.27 0.08
CA MET A 285 -0.41 18.74 -0.78
C MET A 285 -0.56 20.21 -1.22
N LYS A 286 -1.78 20.74 -1.38
CA LYS A 286 -2.01 22.15 -1.75
C LYS A 286 -1.49 23.14 -0.71
N PHE A 287 -1.38 22.73 0.54
CA PHE A 287 -0.96 23.56 1.68
C PHE A 287 0.40 23.14 2.24
N ALA A 288 1.06 22.17 1.61
CA ALA A 288 2.31 21.61 2.07
C ALA A 288 3.53 22.44 1.60
N ASP A 289 4.56 22.51 2.43
CA ASP A 289 5.90 22.91 1.99
C ASP A 289 6.48 21.91 0.97
N SER A 290 7.62 22.24 0.36
CA SER A 290 8.23 21.39 -0.68
C SER A 290 8.54 19.97 -0.22
N ASP A 291 9.00 19.78 1.01
CA ASP A 291 9.41 18.48 1.53
C ASP A 291 8.20 17.57 1.84
N LYS A 292 7.14 18.17 2.38
CA LYS A 292 5.85 17.51 2.62
C LYS A 292 5.08 17.27 1.32
N ARG A 293 5.17 18.17 0.34
CA ARG A 293 4.58 17.98 -1.00
C ARG A 293 5.13 16.72 -1.66
N ASP A 294 6.46 16.54 -1.63
CA ASP A 294 7.14 15.34 -2.13
C ASP A 294 6.68 14.06 -1.43
N PHE A 295 6.39 14.14 -0.13
CA PHE A 295 5.82 13.02 0.61
C PHE A 295 4.41 12.66 0.12
N PHE A 296 3.49 13.63 0.05
CA PHE A 296 2.12 13.38 -0.40
C PHE A 296 2.04 12.88 -1.85
N LEU A 297 2.89 13.39 -2.74
CA LEU A 297 2.99 12.91 -4.12
C LEU A 297 3.45 11.45 -4.21
N TRP A 298 4.36 11.05 -3.32
CA TRP A 298 4.76 9.65 -3.22
C TRP A 298 3.61 8.76 -2.76
N GLU A 299 2.82 9.19 -1.76
CA GLU A 299 1.65 8.44 -1.28
C GLU A 299 0.59 8.27 -2.38
N VAL A 300 0.29 9.33 -3.14
CA VAL A 300 -0.62 9.26 -4.30
C VAL A 300 -0.16 8.18 -5.29
N GLY A 301 1.14 8.15 -5.62
CA GLY A 301 1.69 7.16 -6.53
C GLY A 301 1.64 5.73 -5.98
N GLU A 302 1.94 5.52 -4.70
CA GLU A 302 1.86 4.20 -4.06
C GLU A 302 0.43 3.68 -3.96
N LEU A 303 -0.55 4.55 -3.65
CA LEU A 303 -1.97 4.19 -3.68
C LEU A 303 -2.38 3.67 -5.06
N LEU A 304 -2.11 4.45 -6.11
CA LEU A 304 -2.45 4.05 -7.47
C LEU A 304 -1.77 2.73 -7.87
N ARG A 305 -0.54 2.47 -7.41
CA ARG A 305 0.17 1.21 -7.70
C ARG A 305 -0.35 0.02 -6.89
N GLY A 306 -0.80 0.23 -5.66
CA GLY A 306 -1.18 -0.84 -4.72
C GLY A 306 -2.60 -1.39 -4.93
N SER A 307 -3.55 -0.55 -5.33
CA SER A 307 -4.99 -0.85 -5.23
C SER A 307 -5.61 -1.80 -6.27
N LYS A 308 -5.09 -3.00 -6.49
CA LYS A 308 -5.50 -3.89 -7.60
C LYS A 308 -7.02 -3.92 -7.86
N GLY A 309 -7.44 -3.74 -9.12
CA GLY A 309 -8.85 -3.82 -9.53
C GLY A 309 -9.53 -2.47 -9.77
N LEU A 310 -9.03 -1.37 -9.18
CA LEU A 310 -9.46 -0.01 -9.54
C LEU A 310 -9.08 0.32 -10.99
N LYS A 311 -10.04 0.81 -11.77
CA LYS A 311 -9.84 1.37 -13.10
C LYS A 311 -9.84 2.90 -13.08
N VAL A 312 -9.20 3.52 -14.07
CA VAL A 312 -9.18 4.99 -14.21
C VAL A 312 -10.59 5.56 -14.35
N GLU A 313 -11.49 4.88 -15.07
CA GLU A 313 -12.88 5.30 -15.26
C GLU A 313 -13.70 5.39 -13.95
N GLU A 314 -13.23 4.73 -12.89
CA GLU A 314 -13.85 4.75 -11.56
C GLU A 314 -13.33 5.89 -10.67
N ILE A 315 -12.28 6.60 -11.11
CA ILE A 315 -11.75 7.77 -10.40
C ILE A 315 -12.57 9.00 -10.83
N PRO A 316 -13.14 9.79 -9.90
CA PRO A 316 -13.87 11.00 -10.24
C PRO A 316 -13.02 11.94 -11.10
N SER A 317 -13.63 12.52 -12.14
CA SER A 317 -12.89 13.31 -13.14
C SER A 317 -12.10 14.48 -12.55
N ALA A 318 -12.61 15.12 -11.49
CA ALA A 318 -11.91 16.20 -10.79
C ALA A 318 -10.66 15.69 -10.05
N THR A 319 -10.77 14.55 -9.37
CA THR A 319 -9.64 13.88 -8.70
C THR A 319 -8.61 13.44 -9.72
N LEU A 320 -9.04 12.78 -10.81
CA LEU A 320 -8.16 12.35 -11.88
C LEU A 320 -7.42 13.53 -12.52
N ALA A 321 -8.12 14.64 -12.80
CA ALA A 321 -7.49 15.85 -13.32
C ALA A 321 -6.42 16.40 -12.36
N ALA A 322 -6.71 16.46 -11.05
CA ALA A 322 -5.74 16.89 -10.05
C ALA A 322 -4.52 15.95 -9.95
N VAL A 323 -4.72 14.62 -10.02
CA VAL A 323 -3.62 13.66 -10.11
C VAL A 323 -2.78 13.90 -11.36
N ILE A 324 -3.43 14.17 -12.49
CA ILE A 324 -2.79 14.41 -13.78
C ILE A 324 -1.99 15.72 -13.78
N GLU A 325 -2.49 16.79 -13.18
CA GLU A 325 -1.76 18.06 -13.03
C GLU A 325 -0.42 17.85 -12.32
N GLU A 326 -0.37 16.95 -11.34
CA GLU A 326 0.85 16.63 -10.60
C GLU A 326 1.87 15.77 -11.37
N LEU A 327 1.50 15.26 -12.55
CA LEU A 327 2.44 14.55 -13.41
C LEU A 327 3.49 15.49 -14.00
N ASP A 328 3.16 16.76 -14.21
CA ASP A 328 4.04 17.72 -14.88
C ASP A 328 4.99 18.40 -13.88
N GLY A 329 6.27 18.02 -13.94
CA GLY A 329 7.34 18.65 -13.16
C GLY A 329 7.63 18.01 -11.81
N SER A 330 6.84 17.01 -11.39
CA SER A 330 7.08 16.24 -10.17
C SER A 330 8.18 15.19 -10.34
N ARG A 331 9.05 15.08 -9.33
CA ARG A 331 10.00 13.96 -9.19
C ARG A 331 9.31 12.59 -9.14
N TYR A 332 8.05 12.56 -8.70
CA TYR A 332 7.24 11.36 -8.54
C TYR A 332 6.20 11.16 -9.65
N GLY A 333 6.15 12.03 -10.66
CA GLY A 333 5.20 11.91 -11.78
C GLY A 333 5.25 10.55 -12.48
N GLN A 334 6.43 9.92 -12.53
CA GLN A 334 6.58 8.56 -13.06
C GLN A 334 5.88 7.48 -12.22
N LEU A 335 5.91 7.62 -10.90
CA LEU A 335 5.29 6.68 -9.98
C LEU A 335 3.76 6.73 -10.14
N ILE A 336 3.23 7.95 -10.23
CA ILE A 336 1.82 8.23 -10.46
C ILE A 336 1.39 7.70 -11.83
N LEU A 337 2.14 8.00 -12.90
CA LEU A 337 1.85 7.48 -14.23
C LEU A 337 1.88 5.93 -14.25
N ASP A 338 2.82 5.28 -13.56
CA ASP A 338 2.89 3.80 -13.50
C ASP A 338 1.64 3.24 -12.81
N GLY A 339 1.17 3.92 -11.77
CA GLY A 339 -0.10 3.62 -11.11
C GLY A 339 -1.29 3.74 -12.06
N LEU A 340 -1.38 4.85 -12.81
CA LEU A 340 -2.49 5.12 -13.74
C LEU A 340 -2.51 4.15 -14.93
N VAL A 341 -1.36 3.87 -15.57
CA VAL A 341 -1.33 2.93 -16.71
C VAL A 341 -1.72 1.52 -16.31
N ARG A 342 -1.33 1.07 -15.11
CA ARG A 342 -1.79 -0.22 -14.56
C ARG A 342 -3.32 -0.28 -14.37
N ARG A 343 -4.01 0.87 -14.43
CA ARG A 343 -5.46 1.05 -14.19
C ARG A 343 -6.20 1.31 -15.48
N ASP A 344 -5.57 0.93 -16.58
CA ASP A 344 -6.11 1.07 -17.91
C ASP A 344 -6.21 2.50 -18.45
N MET A 345 -5.37 3.41 -17.95
CA MET A 345 -5.20 4.70 -18.61
C MET A 345 -4.69 4.52 -20.04
N SER A 346 -5.37 5.16 -20.97
CA SER A 346 -4.97 5.30 -22.36
C SER A 346 -4.11 6.57 -22.55
N PRO A 347 -3.24 6.60 -23.57
CA PRO A 347 -2.45 7.80 -23.83
C PRO A 347 -3.29 9.03 -24.18
N GLU A 348 -4.47 8.86 -24.78
CA GLU A 348 -5.38 9.93 -25.15
C GLU A 348 -5.93 10.71 -23.93
N GLU A 349 -5.90 10.09 -22.76
CA GLU A 349 -6.31 10.69 -21.49
C GLU A 349 -5.19 11.51 -20.82
N LEU A 350 -3.98 11.50 -21.37
CA LEU A 350 -2.85 12.29 -20.85
C LEU A 350 -2.82 13.72 -21.39
N PRO A 351 -2.30 14.69 -20.61
CA PRO A 351 -2.07 16.04 -21.09
C PRO A 351 -1.15 16.06 -22.33
N PRO A 352 -1.44 16.92 -23.32
CA PRO A 352 -0.61 17.02 -24.53
C PRO A 352 0.88 17.26 -24.24
N ALA A 353 1.21 18.09 -23.24
CA ALA A 353 2.58 18.37 -22.84
C ALA A 353 3.31 17.10 -22.36
N MET A 354 2.60 16.22 -21.66
CA MET A 354 3.15 14.97 -21.15
C MET A 354 3.36 13.94 -22.27
N LEU A 355 2.41 13.86 -23.21
CA LEU A 355 2.57 13.07 -24.42
C LEU A 355 3.79 13.53 -25.22
N GLU A 356 4.00 14.84 -25.39
CA GLU A 356 5.21 15.36 -26.04
C GLU A 356 6.48 15.02 -25.25
N ARG A 357 6.49 15.08 -23.91
CA ARG A 357 7.65 14.65 -23.12
C ARG A 357 7.97 13.16 -23.28
N ILE A 358 6.95 12.31 -23.36
CA ILE A 358 7.11 10.88 -23.68
C ILE A 358 7.71 10.73 -25.08
N ARG A 359 7.21 11.49 -26.07
CA ARG A 359 7.73 11.50 -27.44
C ARG A 359 9.18 11.99 -27.50
N GLU A 360 9.52 13.09 -26.83
CA GLU A 360 10.88 13.61 -26.71
C GLU A 360 11.82 12.58 -26.08
N ALA A 361 11.41 11.94 -24.99
CA ALA A 361 12.18 10.90 -24.35
C ALA A 361 12.50 9.72 -25.30
N VAL A 362 11.64 9.43 -26.28
CA VAL A 362 11.89 8.45 -27.35
C VAL A 362 12.80 9.02 -28.45
N ARG A 363 12.60 10.28 -28.85
CA ARG A 363 13.40 10.98 -29.88
C ARG A 363 14.88 11.04 -29.50
N PHE A 364 15.20 11.40 -28.26
CA PHE A 364 16.58 11.60 -27.78
C PHE A 364 17.39 10.32 -27.51
N GLN A 365 16.83 9.13 -27.75
CA GLN A 365 17.53 7.86 -27.47
C GLN A 365 18.38 7.38 -28.67
N PRO A 366 19.71 7.24 -28.52
CA PRO A 366 20.63 6.87 -29.61
C PRO A 366 20.46 5.43 -30.10
N ASP A 367 20.03 4.51 -29.24
CA ASP A 367 19.85 3.08 -29.58
C ASP A 367 18.49 2.57 -29.08
N THR A 368 17.45 2.90 -29.85
CA THR A 368 16.09 2.51 -29.51
C THR A 368 15.82 1.00 -29.68
N GLY A 369 16.74 0.25 -30.32
CA GLY A 369 16.71 -1.21 -30.33
C GLY A 369 17.01 -1.83 -28.96
N ALA A 370 17.87 -1.18 -28.16
CA ALA A 370 18.12 -1.53 -26.76
C ALA A 370 16.95 -1.17 -25.82
N PHE A 371 16.08 -0.24 -26.20
CA PHE A 371 14.88 0.16 -25.45
C PHE A 371 13.85 -0.99 -25.33
N LEU A 372 13.67 -1.78 -26.40
CA LEU A 372 12.70 -2.89 -26.48
C LEU A 372 13.32 -4.28 -26.20
N LYS A 373 14.66 -4.34 -26.12
CA LYS A 373 15.40 -5.45 -25.52
C LYS A 373 15.28 -5.31 -23.99
N LYS A 374 14.56 -6.22 -23.33
CA LYS A 374 14.66 -6.42 -21.88
C LYS A 374 16.14 -6.76 -21.54
N SER A 375 17.03 -5.78 -21.37
CA SER A 375 18.44 -6.04 -21.08
C SER A 375 18.68 -6.09 -19.58
N ARG A 376 19.37 -7.14 -19.16
CA ARG A 376 19.89 -7.38 -17.80
C ARG A 376 20.86 -6.29 -17.30
N THR A 377 21.24 -5.32 -18.13
CA THR A 377 22.05 -4.15 -17.77
C THR A 377 21.26 -3.00 -17.14
N ALA A 378 19.98 -3.23 -16.80
CA ALA A 378 19.06 -2.28 -16.16
C ALA A 378 19.43 -1.80 -14.74
N LYS A 379 20.71 -1.83 -14.33
CA LYS A 379 21.15 -1.36 -13.01
C LYS A 379 21.70 0.08 -13.07
N GLU A 380 22.45 0.43 -14.12
CA GLU A 380 22.97 1.80 -14.34
C GLU A 380 21.90 2.74 -14.92
N TRP A 381 20.98 2.19 -15.72
CA TRP A 381 19.97 2.95 -16.47
C TRP A 381 18.73 3.37 -15.66
N ARG A 382 18.64 2.95 -14.38
CA ARG A 382 17.54 3.36 -13.49
C ARG A 382 17.57 4.85 -13.14
N GLN A 383 18.66 5.53 -13.47
CA GLN A 383 18.93 6.89 -12.98
C GLN A 383 18.59 8.00 -14.00
N GLU A 384 18.38 7.71 -15.30
CA GLU A 384 18.40 8.78 -16.33
C GLU A 384 17.12 8.94 -17.20
N SER A 385 16.16 8.01 -17.21
CA SER A 385 14.89 8.25 -17.91
C SER A 385 13.71 7.53 -17.24
N PRO A 386 12.78 8.26 -16.59
CA PRO A 386 11.69 7.66 -15.81
C PRO A 386 10.72 6.81 -16.66
N TRP A 387 10.53 7.16 -17.93
CA TRP A 387 9.41 6.70 -18.77
C TRP A 387 9.50 5.26 -19.30
N LYS A 388 10.64 4.58 -19.15
CA LYS A 388 10.93 3.29 -19.80
C LYS A 388 10.02 2.13 -19.35
N THR A 389 9.55 2.11 -18.11
CA THR A 389 8.78 0.97 -17.57
C THR A 389 7.37 0.88 -18.16
N ILE A 390 6.73 2.02 -18.33
CA ILE A 390 5.33 2.15 -18.78
C ILE A 390 5.22 1.91 -20.29
N VAL A 391 6.14 2.56 -20.99
CA VAL A 391 6.20 2.62 -22.44
C VAL A 391 6.59 1.28 -23.10
N THR A 392 7.14 0.34 -22.32
CA THR A 392 7.55 -1.00 -22.80
C THR A 392 6.66 -2.14 -22.32
N GLN A 393 5.67 -1.88 -21.46
CA GLN A 393 4.82 -2.90 -20.84
C GLN A 393 3.35 -2.79 -21.26
N ASP A 394 2.84 -1.57 -21.51
CA ASP A 394 1.46 -1.37 -21.94
C ASP A 394 1.34 -1.27 -23.47
N ARG A 395 0.46 -2.10 -24.05
CA ARG A 395 0.22 -2.19 -25.50
C ARG A 395 -0.22 -0.87 -26.12
N ARG A 396 -0.94 -0.01 -25.37
CA ARG A 396 -1.44 1.29 -25.84
C ARG A 396 -0.32 2.31 -25.96
N PHE A 397 0.57 2.35 -24.96
CA PHE A 397 1.72 3.25 -24.96
C PHE A 397 2.81 2.84 -25.96
N VAL A 398 2.98 1.53 -26.23
CA VAL A 398 3.91 1.03 -27.26
C VAL A 398 3.61 1.66 -28.62
N GLY A 399 2.34 1.85 -28.99
CA GLY A 399 1.95 2.44 -30.27
C GLY A 399 2.57 3.82 -30.51
N LEU A 400 2.55 4.70 -29.51
CA LEU A 400 3.15 6.04 -29.58
C LEU A 400 4.68 6.01 -29.75
N VAL A 401 5.36 5.04 -29.13
CA VAL A 401 6.81 4.86 -29.29
C VAL A 401 7.14 4.48 -30.70
N LEU A 402 6.37 3.53 -31.25
CA LEU A 402 6.56 3.03 -32.60
C LEU A 402 6.34 4.14 -33.63
N GLU A 403 5.39 5.02 -33.36
CA GLU A 403 5.07 6.22 -34.16
C GLU A 403 6.25 7.20 -34.23
N GLU A 404 6.92 7.48 -33.11
CA GLU A 404 8.12 8.31 -33.08
C GLU A 404 9.35 7.59 -33.64
N LEU A 405 9.44 6.28 -33.43
CA LEU A 405 10.49 5.44 -34.00
C LEU A 405 10.44 5.42 -35.53
N ALA A 406 9.23 5.35 -36.10
CA ALA A 406 9.02 5.32 -37.54
C ALA A 406 9.53 6.58 -38.25
N LYS A 407 9.65 7.69 -37.52
CA LYS A 407 10.18 8.97 -38.03
C LYS A 407 11.70 8.99 -38.15
N LYS A 408 12.42 7.97 -37.64
CA LYS A 408 13.89 7.90 -37.72
C LYS A 408 14.32 7.33 -39.08
N ASP A 409 15.31 7.95 -39.71
CA ASP A 409 15.82 7.57 -41.04
C ASP A 409 16.33 6.11 -41.12
N ASN A 410 16.70 5.52 -40.00
CA ASN A 410 17.21 4.15 -39.90
C ASN A 410 16.18 3.13 -39.40
N PHE A 411 14.90 3.51 -39.27
CA PHE A 411 13.84 2.65 -38.72
C PHE A 411 13.70 1.32 -39.47
N VAL A 412 13.67 1.35 -40.81
CA VAL A 412 13.56 0.14 -41.65
C VAL A 412 14.75 -0.79 -41.43
N ARG A 413 15.97 -0.23 -41.40
CA ARG A 413 17.20 -1.00 -41.13
C ARG A 413 17.13 -1.67 -39.74
N TYR A 414 16.65 -0.97 -38.72
CA TYR A 414 16.48 -1.55 -37.39
C TYR A 414 15.45 -2.67 -37.33
N LEU A 415 14.36 -2.56 -38.08
CA LEU A 415 13.35 -3.62 -38.17
C LEU A 415 13.93 -4.87 -38.82
N ASP A 416 14.77 -4.71 -39.84
CA ASP A 416 15.43 -5.81 -40.53
C ASP A 416 16.51 -6.49 -39.67
N GLU A 417 17.13 -5.74 -38.74
CA GLU A 417 18.13 -6.25 -37.79
C GLU A 417 17.50 -6.85 -36.52
N ASN A 418 16.21 -6.62 -36.25
CA ASN A 418 15.57 -7.03 -34.98
C ASN A 418 14.16 -7.61 -35.17
N MET A 419 14.09 -8.94 -35.34
CA MET A 419 12.82 -9.65 -35.57
C MET A 419 11.82 -9.53 -34.42
N LYS A 420 12.30 -9.38 -33.18
CA LYS A 420 11.43 -9.14 -32.04
C LYS A 420 10.74 -7.79 -32.15
N LEU A 421 11.46 -6.75 -32.58
CA LEU A 421 10.89 -5.43 -32.82
C LEU A 421 9.90 -5.45 -33.98
N ARG A 422 10.25 -6.12 -35.10
CA ARG A 422 9.38 -6.26 -36.26
C ARG A 422 8.03 -6.91 -35.90
N SER A 423 8.04 -7.99 -35.11
CA SER A 423 6.80 -8.60 -34.61
C SER A 423 5.98 -7.69 -33.69
N ILE A 424 6.63 -6.86 -32.87
CA ILE A 424 5.96 -5.88 -32.00
C ILE A 424 5.30 -4.79 -32.86
N VAL A 425 6.00 -4.29 -33.88
CA VAL A 425 5.43 -3.32 -34.84
C VAL A 425 4.24 -3.92 -35.56
N ARG A 426 4.32 -5.16 -36.03
CA ARG A 426 3.21 -5.79 -36.74
C ARG A 426 1.97 -6.01 -35.87
N LEU A 427 2.17 -6.21 -34.56
CA LEU A 427 1.08 -6.34 -33.60
C LEU A 427 0.40 -5.00 -33.25
N HIS A 428 1.18 -3.93 -33.10
CA HIS A 428 0.68 -2.64 -32.56
C HIS A 428 0.46 -1.57 -33.61
N ARG A 429 1.22 -1.60 -34.70
CA ARG A 429 1.24 -0.63 -35.80
C ARG A 429 1.49 -1.32 -37.15
N PRO A 430 0.56 -2.20 -37.58
CA PRO A 430 0.72 -2.95 -38.83
C PRO A 430 0.78 -2.03 -40.06
N ASP A 431 0.28 -0.80 -39.97
CA ASP A 431 0.36 0.24 -40.99
C ASP A 431 1.80 0.70 -41.29
N LEU A 432 2.73 0.51 -40.36
CA LEU A 432 4.14 0.85 -40.54
C LEU A 432 4.94 -0.24 -41.28
N LEU A 433 4.31 -1.37 -41.59
CA LEU A 433 4.94 -2.48 -42.29
C LEU A 433 4.13 -2.85 -43.55
N PRO A 434 4.79 -3.33 -44.62
CA PRO A 434 4.06 -3.94 -45.72
C PRO A 434 3.28 -5.17 -45.23
N ARG A 435 2.25 -5.55 -45.99
CA ARG A 435 1.48 -6.77 -45.74
C ARG A 435 2.45 -7.96 -45.60
N PHE A 436 2.25 -8.75 -44.54
CA PHE A 436 3.13 -9.89 -44.24
C PHE A 436 3.17 -10.87 -45.41
N ASP A 437 4.34 -10.96 -46.06
CA ASP A 437 4.59 -11.82 -47.21
C ASP A 437 6.00 -12.41 -47.10
N PRO A 438 6.19 -13.44 -46.25
CA PRO A 438 7.49 -14.07 -46.05
C PRO A 438 7.98 -14.77 -47.32
N VAL A 439 7.11 -15.03 -48.31
CA VAL A 439 7.50 -15.64 -49.59
C VAL A 439 8.29 -14.64 -50.45
N ARG A 440 7.93 -13.35 -50.39
CA ARG A 440 8.53 -12.29 -51.22
C ARG A 440 9.46 -11.36 -50.45
N ASP A 441 9.27 -11.21 -49.14
CA ASP A 441 10.04 -10.31 -48.29
C ASP A 441 10.97 -11.07 -47.33
N ARG A 442 12.26 -10.74 -47.38
CA ARG A 442 13.29 -11.40 -46.56
C ARG A 442 13.17 -11.05 -45.08
N GLY A 443 12.70 -9.84 -44.74
CA GLY A 443 12.47 -9.42 -43.36
C GLY A 443 11.33 -10.23 -42.74
N ASP A 444 10.24 -10.43 -43.48
CA ASP A 444 9.09 -11.22 -43.09
C ASP A 444 9.43 -12.71 -42.99
N PHE A 445 10.32 -13.21 -43.85
CA PHE A 445 10.85 -14.57 -43.72
C PHE A 445 11.67 -14.77 -42.43
N ASN A 446 12.49 -13.80 -42.05
CA ASN A 446 13.22 -13.84 -40.79
C ASN A 446 12.26 -13.71 -39.59
N GLU A 447 11.20 -12.91 -39.71
CA GLU A 447 10.14 -12.79 -38.71
C GLU A 447 9.39 -14.11 -38.54
N LEU A 448 9.05 -14.80 -39.63
CA LEU A 448 8.42 -16.12 -39.61
C LEU A 448 9.24 -17.11 -38.77
N LYS A 449 10.55 -17.22 -39.02
CA LYS A 449 11.45 -18.11 -38.26
C LYS A 449 11.46 -17.77 -36.77
N HIS A 450 11.45 -16.48 -36.42
CA HIS A 450 11.39 -16.03 -35.03
C HIS A 450 10.06 -16.39 -34.35
N LEU A 451 8.93 -16.24 -35.05
CA LEU A 451 7.63 -16.63 -34.52
C LEU A 451 7.52 -18.15 -34.34
N LEU A 452 8.01 -18.94 -35.31
CA LEU A 452 8.08 -20.40 -35.21
C LEU A 452 8.95 -20.88 -34.04
N ASP A 453 10.01 -20.14 -33.69
CA ASP A 453 10.82 -20.45 -32.52
C ASP A 453 10.05 -20.32 -31.19
N LYS A 454 9.06 -19.42 -31.14
CA LYS A 454 8.21 -19.16 -29.98
C LYS A 454 6.96 -20.03 -29.89
N ALA A 455 6.55 -20.69 -30.96
CA ALA A 455 5.36 -21.55 -30.99
C ALA A 455 5.65 -22.92 -30.31
N VAL A 456 5.78 -22.91 -28.98
CA VAL A 456 6.33 -24.01 -28.17
C VAL A 456 5.57 -25.33 -28.38
N TYR A 457 4.23 -25.28 -28.42
CA TYR A 457 3.40 -26.49 -28.52
C TYR A 457 3.56 -27.24 -29.85
N VAL A 458 3.86 -26.53 -30.94
CA VAL A 458 3.92 -27.10 -32.29
C VAL A 458 5.33 -27.16 -32.87
N LYS A 459 6.30 -26.54 -32.19
CA LYS A 459 7.71 -26.49 -32.61
C LYS A 459 8.30 -27.87 -32.91
N ARG A 460 8.09 -28.86 -32.04
CA ARG A 460 8.61 -30.23 -32.25
C ARG A 460 7.88 -30.97 -33.38
N PRO A 461 6.53 -31.04 -33.38
CA PRO A 461 5.76 -31.61 -34.50
C PRO A 461 6.13 -31.01 -35.86
N LEU A 462 6.17 -29.68 -35.96
CA LEU A 462 6.47 -28.99 -37.22
C LEU A 462 7.89 -29.28 -37.71
N LYS A 463 8.89 -29.31 -36.82
CA LYS A 463 10.26 -29.69 -37.19
C LYS A 463 10.35 -31.13 -37.69
N ARG A 464 9.56 -32.05 -37.12
CA ARG A 464 9.51 -33.44 -37.59
C ARG A 464 8.88 -33.51 -38.98
N TRP A 465 7.73 -32.87 -39.17
CA TRP A 465 7.00 -32.81 -40.44
C TRP A 465 7.84 -32.20 -41.59
N LEU A 466 8.65 -31.18 -41.31
CA LEU A 466 9.59 -30.61 -42.29
C LEU A 466 10.73 -31.60 -42.63
N ARG A 467 11.26 -32.34 -41.65
CA ARG A 467 12.34 -33.32 -41.88
C ARG A 467 11.89 -34.50 -42.73
N GLU A 468 10.67 -34.97 -42.53
CA GLU A 468 10.05 -36.04 -43.34
C GLU A 468 9.93 -35.63 -44.82
N ARG A 469 9.93 -34.32 -45.12
CA ARG A 469 9.99 -33.75 -46.48
C ARG A 469 11.42 -33.50 -46.98
N GLY A 470 12.42 -34.15 -46.38
CA GLY A 470 13.82 -34.05 -46.81
C GLY A 470 14.52 -32.75 -46.39
N ARG A 471 14.03 -32.05 -45.36
CA ARG A 471 14.70 -30.86 -44.81
C ARG A 471 15.70 -31.27 -43.72
N GLU A 472 17.00 -31.11 -43.97
CA GLU A 472 18.06 -31.54 -43.04
C GLU A 472 18.47 -30.41 -42.08
N GLY A 473 18.56 -30.71 -40.77
CA GLY A 473 19.07 -29.79 -39.75
C GLY A 473 18.25 -29.67 -38.46
N SER A 474 18.71 -28.80 -37.56
CA SER A 474 18.12 -28.56 -36.24
C SER A 474 17.65 -27.11 -36.02
N SER A 475 18.22 -26.14 -36.74
CA SER A 475 17.80 -24.73 -36.70
C SER A 475 16.75 -24.43 -37.78
N TRP A 476 15.89 -23.43 -37.51
CA TRP A 476 14.89 -22.97 -38.49
C TRP A 476 15.55 -22.47 -39.78
N ASP A 477 16.73 -21.86 -39.70
CA ASP A 477 17.49 -21.39 -40.86
C ASP A 477 17.89 -22.49 -41.85
N ARG A 478 17.97 -23.75 -41.39
CA ARG A 478 18.36 -24.90 -42.24
C ARG A 478 17.16 -25.66 -42.79
N ILE A 479 16.02 -25.62 -42.10
CA ILE A 479 14.89 -26.51 -42.39
C ILE A 479 13.67 -25.81 -42.96
N VAL A 480 13.53 -24.50 -42.76
CA VAL A 480 12.44 -23.70 -43.35
C VAL A 480 12.98 -22.98 -44.57
N ARG A 481 12.25 -23.09 -45.68
CA ARG A 481 12.48 -22.35 -46.91
C ARG A 481 11.41 -21.27 -47.09
N GLN A 482 11.69 -20.31 -47.95
CA GLN A 482 10.87 -19.12 -48.11
C GLN A 482 9.48 -19.42 -48.70
N ASP A 483 9.41 -20.43 -49.56
CA ASP A 483 8.21 -20.99 -50.18
C ASP A 483 7.37 -21.89 -49.24
N ASP A 484 7.92 -22.33 -48.10
CA ASP A 484 7.23 -23.23 -47.17
C ASP A 484 6.07 -22.54 -46.41
N TYR A 485 5.91 -21.21 -46.50
CA TYR A 485 4.94 -20.45 -45.68
C TYR A 485 3.50 -20.97 -45.77
N GLY A 486 3.01 -21.22 -46.99
CA GLY A 486 1.65 -21.71 -47.20
C GLY A 486 1.43 -23.07 -46.53
N GLU A 487 2.34 -24.00 -46.76
CA GLU A 487 2.25 -25.35 -46.19
C GLU A 487 2.42 -25.34 -44.66
N ILE A 488 3.25 -24.44 -44.12
CA ILE A 488 3.40 -24.25 -42.67
C ILE A 488 2.08 -23.76 -42.07
N VAL A 489 1.43 -22.76 -42.67
CA VAL A 489 0.13 -22.27 -42.18
C VAL A 489 -0.91 -23.38 -42.24
N ASP A 490 -0.95 -24.15 -43.32
CA ASP A 490 -1.88 -25.27 -43.45
C ASP A 490 -1.62 -26.34 -42.38
N PHE A 491 -0.35 -26.68 -42.12
CA PHE A 491 0.01 -27.60 -41.04
C PHE A 491 -0.49 -27.09 -39.68
N LEU A 492 -0.25 -25.83 -39.35
CA LEU A 492 -0.69 -25.24 -38.07
C LEU A 492 -2.21 -25.22 -37.94
N ARG A 493 -2.92 -24.94 -39.03
CA ARG A 493 -4.38 -24.96 -39.08
C ARG A 493 -4.94 -26.36 -38.83
N HIS A 494 -4.37 -27.39 -39.49
CA HIS A 494 -4.74 -28.78 -39.23
C HIS A 494 -4.45 -29.16 -37.79
N PHE A 495 -3.28 -28.78 -37.27
CA PHE A 495 -2.91 -29.08 -35.89
C PHE A 495 -3.88 -28.48 -34.87
N LEU A 496 -4.28 -27.20 -35.03
CA LEU A 496 -5.27 -26.58 -34.16
C LEU A 496 -6.66 -27.22 -34.32
N ARG A 497 -7.05 -27.58 -35.55
CA ARG A 497 -8.31 -28.27 -35.81
C ARG A 497 -8.37 -29.66 -35.18
N ASP A 498 -7.26 -30.40 -35.14
CA ASP A 498 -7.18 -31.71 -34.51
C ASP A 498 -7.34 -31.64 -32.97
N VAL A 499 -7.03 -30.49 -32.36
CA VAL A 499 -7.21 -30.27 -30.91
C VAL A 499 -8.68 -30.12 -30.57
N ASN A 500 -9.41 -29.26 -31.30
CA ASN A 500 -10.84 -29.07 -31.13
C ASN A 500 -11.48 -28.66 -32.47
N PRO A 501 -12.04 -29.61 -33.23
CA PRO A 501 -12.59 -29.32 -34.55
C PRO A 501 -13.74 -28.30 -34.52
N ALA A 502 -14.62 -28.41 -33.53
CA ALA A 502 -15.80 -27.55 -33.40
C ALA A 502 -15.41 -26.12 -33.01
N GLY A 503 -14.54 -25.95 -32.02
CA GLY A 503 -14.02 -24.64 -31.60
C GLY A 503 -13.20 -23.97 -32.71
N TYR A 504 -12.38 -24.75 -33.44
CA TYR A 504 -11.61 -24.25 -34.57
C TYR A 504 -12.50 -23.73 -35.71
N ASP A 505 -13.49 -24.52 -36.14
CA ASP A 505 -14.36 -24.14 -37.27
C ASP A 505 -15.20 -22.90 -36.92
N ARG A 506 -15.64 -22.79 -35.66
CA ARG A 506 -16.38 -21.64 -35.11
C ARG A 506 -15.54 -20.36 -35.10
N ASP A 507 -14.34 -20.40 -34.54
CA ASP A 507 -13.61 -19.17 -34.15
C ASP A 507 -12.37 -18.87 -35.00
N LEU A 508 -11.73 -19.88 -35.60
CA LEU A 508 -10.38 -19.75 -36.16
C LEU A 508 -10.30 -19.98 -37.68
N SER A 509 -11.33 -20.54 -38.31
CA SER A 509 -11.35 -20.85 -39.76
C SER A 509 -11.05 -19.66 -40.67
N ARG A 510 -11.35 -18.43 -40.22
CA ARG A 510 -11.15 -17.17 -40.96
C ARG A 510 -9.94 -16.35 -40.51
N VAL A 511 -9.17 -16.83 -39.52
CA VAL A 511 -8.02 -16.10 -38.97
C VAL A 511 -6.84 -16.16 -39.94
N SER A 512 -6.19 -15.02 -40.19
CA SER A 512 -5.06 -14.93 -41.13
C SER A 512 -3.89 -15.84 -40.73
N GLY A 513 -3.12 -16.32 -41.71
CA GLY A 513 -1.97 -17.21 -41.46
C GLY A 513 -0.92 -16.61 -40.52
N TRP A 514 -0.65 -15.29 -40.62
CA TRP A 514 0.24 -14.61 -39.67
C TRP A 514 -0.28 -14.70 -38.24
N LYS A 515 -1.58 -14.43 -38.01
CA LYS A 515 -2.19 -14.47 -36.68
C LYS A 515 -2.21 -15.87 -36.09
N ILE A 516 -2.47 -16.89 -36.92
CA ILE A 516 -2.34 -18.31 -36.53
C ILE A 516 -0.93 -18.62 -36.00
N ILE A 517 0.12 -18.11 -36.66
CA ILE A 517 1.51 -18.36 -36.26
C ILE A 517 1.89 -17.54 -35.02
N SER A 518 1.54 -16.24 -34.98
CA SER A 518 1.97 -15.32 -33.93
C SER A 518 1.30 -15.58 -32.58
N GLU A 519 0.06 -16.06 -32.59
CA GLU A 519 -0.76 -16.32 -31.40
C GLU A 519 -0.93 -17.83 -31.14
N PHE A 520 -0.15 -18.69 -31.80
CA PHE A 520 -0.37 -20.13 -31.81
C PHE A 520 -0.56 -20.74 -30.41
N ASN A 521 0.27 -20.36 -29.44
CA ASN A 521 0.20 -20.93 -28.09
C ASN A 521 -1.11 -20.58 -27.38
N ASP A 522 -1.52 -19.31 -27.43
CA ASP A 522 -2.76 -18.83 -26.79
C ASP A 522 -3.99 -19.46 -27.46
N LEU A 523 -3.96 -19.63 -28.78
CA LEU A 523 -5.03 -20.30 -29.53
C LEU A 523 -5.11 -21.79 -29.18
N TYR A 524 -3.97 -22.47 -29.06
CA TYR A 524 -3.90 -23.88 -28.65
C TYR A 524 -4.42 -24.08 -27.23
N GLU A 525 -3.99 -23.26 -26.27
CA GLU A 525 -4.45 -23.33 -24.88
C GLU A 525 -5.96 -23.08 -24.78
N ARG A 526 -6.48 -22.06 -25.47
CA ARG A 526 -7.92 -21.79 -25.50
C ARG A 526 -8.75 -22.97 -26.01
N LEU A 527 -8.36 -23.55 -27.15
CA LEU A 527 -9.08 -24.68 -27.72
C LEU A 527 -9.02 -25.90 -26.82
N ARG A 528 -7.89 -26.13 -26.14
CA ARG A 528 -7.72 -27.22 -25.18
C ARG A 528 -8.56 -27.01 -23.92
N ASP A 529 -8.57 -25.80 -23.37
CA ASP A 529 -9.37 -25.45 -22.19
C ASP A 529 -10.88 -25.60 -22.46
N GLU A 530 -11.34 -25.32 -23.68
CA GLU A 530 -12.73 -25.58 -24.10
C GLU A 530 -13.06 -27.08 -24.07
N VAL A 531 -12.15 -27.93 -24.56
CA VAL A 531 -12.32 -29.40 -24.49
C VAL A 531 -12.35 -29.87 -23.03
N ASP A 532 -11.42 -29.39 -22.20
CA ASP A 532 -11.30 -29.76 -20.80
C ASP A 532 -12.50 -29.26 -19.95
N SER A 533 -13.18 -28.19 -20.39
CA SER A 533 -14.38 -27.64 -19.75
C SER A 533 -15.71 -28.12 -20.36
N GLY A 534 -15.66 -28.99 -21.38
CA GLY A 534 -16.85 -29.58 -22.03
C GLY A 534 -17.69 -28.59 -22.84
N ARG A 535 -17.08 -27.52 -23.38
CA ARG A 535 -17.74 -26.48 -24.18
C ARG A 535 -17.56 -26.66 -25.69
#